data_AF-A0A660QFF5-F1
#
_entry.id   AF-A0A660QFF5-F1
#
_cell.length_a   1.000
_cell.length_b   1.000
_cell.length_c   1.000
_cell.angle_alpha   90.00
_cell.angle_beta   90.00
_cell.angle_gamma   90.00
#
_symmetry.space_group_name_H-M   'P 1'
#
loop_
_entity.id
_entity.type
_entity.pdbx_description
1 polymer ?
#
loop_
_entity_poly.entity_id
_entity_poly.type
_entity_poly.pdbx_seq_one_letter_code
_entity_poly.pdbx_strand_id
1 'polypeptide(L)'
;MNRPLFSYIFFLFVLFVALFISLALMYGFSLNRTVLFFVLMGCTFELIGISISKLSSGDVKLTGGMVINILAAASLEPSQALIVSSASVLIPRLILSQSKDPVKYIFNVSQIGITTLASSMIFKAMKTGDIMIDVWLVLVISVIYMVINTFFMTVALSLSTRNQFMKTVVRTMPTPFLSAMTVFPLAAVAFVLYNLMGGFAIPLVLAILLALQIGNLFRSEYERSKVENLMILVKSLELRDPYTRGHSERTSDLSRRIAKRMQLPEGLTERIRIAALLHDVGKIGVADYILNKPDKLSLEEFEQIKEHSAKSEELLNT
;
A
#
# COMPACT_ATOMS: atom_id res chain seq x y z
N MET A 1 21.56 0.66 -15.52
CA MET A 1 20.22 1.29 -15.66
C MET A 1 19.89 1.48 -17.13
N ASN A 2 18.63 1.30 -17.57
CA ASN A 2 18.23 1.51 -18.96
C ASN A 2 18.48 2.98 -19.38
N ARG A 3 19.17 3.22 -20.50
CA ARG A 3 19.40 4.56 -21.08
C ARG A 3 18.12 5.43 -21.16
N PRO A 4 16.97 4.94 -21.68
CA PRO A 4 15.76 5.77 -21.77
C PRO A 4 15.19 6.16 -20.39
N LEU A 5 15.30 5.28 -19.40
CA LEU A 5 14.89 5.59 -18.02
C LEU A 5 15.78 6.68 -17.42
N PHE A 6 17.10 6.62 -17.63
CA PHE A 6 18.02 7.66 -17.16
C PHE A 6 17.70 9.01 -17.79
N SER A 7 17.53 9.07 -19.11
CA SER A 7 17.20 10.29 -19.83
C SER A 7 15.89 10.91 -19.34
N TYR A 8 14.87 10.10 -19.07
CA TYR A 8 13.61 10.57 -18.52
C TYR A 8 13.75 11.14 -17.10
N ILE A 9 14.46 10.45 -16.21
CA ILE A 9 14.68 10.93 -14.83
C ILE A 9 15.52 12.22 -14.84
N PHE A 10 16.53 12.29 -15.70
CA PHE A 10 17.34 13.49 -15.88
C PHE A 10 16.51 14.66 -16.40
N PHE A 11 15.66 14.43 -17.41
CA PHE A 11 14.72 15.44 -17.91
C PHE A 11 13.80 15.98 -16.81
N LEU A 12 13.18 15.09 -16.01
CA LEU A 12 12.34 15.50 -14.89
C LEU A 12 13.09 16.33 -13.86
N PHE A 13 14.33 15.94 -13.56
CA PHE A 13 15.17 16.68 -12.62
C PHE A 13 15.51 18.07 -13.14
N VAL A 14 15.89 18.20 -14.42
CA VAL A 14 16.17 19.49 -15.05
C VAL A 14 14.92 20.37 -15.05
N LEU A 15 13.75 19.81 -15.37
CA LEU A 15 12.47 20.51 -15.30
C LEU A 15 12.17 21.00 -13.88
N PHE A 16 12.37 20.14 -12.87
CA PHE A 16 12.21 20.49 -11.46
C PHE A 16 13.14 21.64 -11.04
N VAL A 17 14.42 21.57 -11.38
CA VAL A 17 15.40 22.61 -11.06
C VAL A 17 15.06 23.93 -11.77
N ALA A 18 14.64 23.87 -13.04
CA ALA A 18 14.23 25.05 -13.79
C ALA A 18 13.01 25.74 -13.14
N LEU A 19 12.00 24.96 -12.73
CA LEU A 19 10.83 25.48 -12.01
C LEU A 19 11.22 26.08 -10.66
N PHE A 20 12.11 25.40 -9.93
CA PHE A 20 12.61 25.88 -8.64
C PHE A 20 13.33 27.22 -8.78
N ILE A 21 14.25 27.35 -9.75
CA ILE A 21 14.97 28.59 -10.03
C ILE A 21 14.01 29.69 -10.50
N SER A 22 13.06 29.36 -11.38
CA SER A 22 12.07 30.33 -11.86
C SER A 22 11.25 30.92 -10.71
N LEU A 23 10.77 30.08 -9.79
CA LEU A 23 10.03 30.52 -8.61
C LEU A 23 10.91 31.33 -7.65
N ALA A 24 12.17 30.92 -7.47
CA ALA A 24 13.15 31.65 -6.67
C ALA A 24 13.34 33.09 -7.17
N LEU A 25 13.46 33.24 -8.49
CA LEU A 25 13.67 34.53 -9.14
C LEU A 25 12.42 35.41 -9.11
N MET A 26 11.24 34.82 -9.31
CA MET A 26 9.97 35.57 -9.39
C MET A 26 9.46 36.02 -8.02
N TYR A 27 9.58 35.18 -6.98
CA TYR A 27 8.90 35.38 -5.70
C TYR A 27 9.85 35.42 -4.50
N GLY A 28 11.13 35.07 -4.68
CA GLY A 28 12.05 34.79 -3.58
C GLY A 28 11.66 33.53 -2.79
N PHE A 29 12.54 33.10 -1.89
CA PHE A 29 12.24 32.06 -0.92
C PHE A 29 12.18 32.63 0.48
N SER A 30 11.00 32.57 1.10
CA SER A 30 10.83 32.89 2.51
C SER A 30 10.80 31.60 3.33
N LEU A 31 11.93 31.23 3.93
CA LEU A 31 12.00 30.16 4.94
C LEU A 31 11.50 30.72 6.28
N ASN A 32 10.19 30.72 6.47
CA ASN A 32 9.57 31.11 7.74
C ASN A 32 9.38 29.90 8.66
N ARG A 33 9.01 30.16 9.92
CA ARG A 33 8.77 29.10 10.93
C ARG A 33 7.70 28.11 10.48
N THR A 34 6.69 28.56 9.74
CA THR A 34 5.63 27.71 9.20
C THR A 34 6.16 26.72 8.17
N VAL A 35 6.97 27.16 7.22
CA VAL A 35 7.60 26.28 6.21
C VAL A 35 8.49 25.23 6.88
N LEU A 36 9.31 25.64 7.86
CA LEU A 36 10.15 24.71 8.62
C LEU A 36 9.31 23.67 9.38
N PHE A 37 8.21 24.10 9.99
CA PHE A 37 7.28 23.19 10.66
C PHE A 37 6.64 22.19 9.69
N PHE A 38 6.21 22.64 8.51
CA PHE A 38 5.70 21.77 7.44
C PHE A 38 6.75 20.78 6.93
N VAL A 39 8.01 21.19 6.79
CA VAL A 39 9.11 20.28 6.43
C VAL A 39 9.29 19.22 7.50
N LEU A 40 9.35 19.62 8.78
CA LEU A 40 9.51 18.69 9.89
C LEU A 40 8.37 17.68 9.98
N MET A 41 7.13 18.16 9.90
CA MET A 41 5.96 17.27 9.87
C MET A 41 5.93 16.43 8.59
N GLY A 42 6.32 16.98 7.45
CA GLY A 42 6.42 16.21 6.21
C GLY A 42 7.41 15.06 6.32
N CYS A 43 8.55 15.29 6.98
CA CYS A 43 9.52 14.25 7.28
C CYS A 43 8.91 13.17 8.18
N THR A 44 8.17 13.52 9.23
CA THR A 44 7.55 12.51 10.12
C THR A 44 6.51 11.68 9.39
N PHE A 45 5.66 12.29 8.56
CA PHE A 45 4.68 11.58 7.72
C PHE A 45 5.36 10.62 6.72
N GLU A 46 6.46 11.04 6.08
CA GLU A 46 7.21 10.20 5.15
C GLU A 46 7.90 9.01 5.87
N LEU A 47 8.42 9.25 7.09
CA LEU A 47 9.04 8.22 7.93
C LEU A 47 8.05 7.14 8.39
N ILE A 48 6.86 7.56 8.78
CA ILE A 48 5.80 6.66 9.23
C ILE A 48 5.32 5.81 8.06
N GLY A 49 5.12 6.43 6.89
CA GLY A 49 4.62 5.80 5.67
C GLY A 49 3.23 5.18 5.85
N ILE A 50 2.44 5.03 4.80
CA ILE A 50 1.16 4.30 4.90
C ILE A 50 1.35 2.97 4.18
N SER A 51 1.62 1.90 4.93
CA SER A 51 1.56 0.54 4.38
C SER A 51 0.10 0.09 4.34
N ILE A 52 -0.57 0.28 3.21
CA ILE A 52 -1.89 -0.34 3.02
C ILE A 52 -1.62 -1.79 2.65
N SER A 53 -1.99 -2.69 3.56
CA SER A 53 -2.04 -4.16 3.45
C SER A 53 -1.48 -4.81 2.18
N LYS A 54 -0.70 -5.89 2.34
CA LYS A 54 -0.26 -6.80 1.26
C LYS A 54 -1.43 -7.29 0.40
N LEU A 55 -1.80 -6.53 -0.63
CA LEU A 55 -2.79 -6.95 -1.62
C LEU A 55 -2.02 -7.69 -2.73
N SER A 56 -1.77 -8.98 -2.49
CA SER A 56 -1.27 -10.05 -3.40
C SER A 56 -0.10 -9.77 -4.38
N SER A 57 0.42 -8.55 -4.47
CA SER A 57 1.31 -8.07 -5.52
C SER A 57 2.18 -6.90 -5.01
N GLY A 58 2.98 -7.16 -3.98
CA GLY A 58 3.95 -6.21 -3.43
C GLY A 58 3.41 -5.29 -2.33
N ASP A 59 4.30 -4.88 -1.43
CA ASP A 59 4.00 -3.90 -0.38
C ASP A 59 3.75 -2.53 -1.04
N VAL A 60 2.48 -2.15 -1.23
CA VAL A 60 2.14 -0.79 -1.68
C VAL A 60 2.21 0.13 -0.47
N LYS A 61 3.38 0.73 -0.27
CA LYS A 61 3.58 1.82 0.67
C LYS A 61 3.14 3.11 -0.02
N LEU A 62 2.04 3.71 0.42
CA LEU A 62 1.80 5.12 0.14
C LEU A 62 2.77 5.92 0.97
N THR A 63 3.36 6.92 0.35
CA THR A 63 4.08 7.97 1.06
C THR A 63 3.06 8.69 1.95
N GLY A 64 3.18 8.53 3.28
CA GLY A 64 2.40 9.31 4.23
C GLY A 64 2.52 10.82 3.96
N GLY A 65 3.62 11.24 3.32
CA GLY A 65 3.82 12.59 2.81
C GLY A 65 2.74 13.11 1.84
N MET A 66 1.87 12.29 1.26
CA MET A 66 0.83 12.78 0.35
C MET A 66 -0.13 13.77 1.04
N VAL A 67 -0.54 13.51 2.29
CA VAL A 67 -1.42 14.41 3.06
C VAL A 67 -0.75 15.75 3.28
N ILE A 68 0.53 15.75 3.73
CA ILE A 68 1.24 16.99 4.01
C ILE A 68 1.55 17.78 2.74
N ASN A 69 1.76 17.10 1.61
CA ASN A 69 2.05 17.73 0.33
C ASN A 69 0.81 18.41 -0.26
N ILE A 70 -0.36 17.77 -0.14
CA ILE A 70 -1.64 18.37 -0.55
C ILE A 70 -1.99 19.53 0.38
N LEU A 71 -1.80 19.36 1.70
CA LEU A 71 -2.03 20.44 2.66
C LEU A 71 -1.09 21.63 2.39
N ALA A 72 0.19 21.37 2.14
CA ALA A 72 1.15 22.41 1.76
C ALA A 72 0.73 23.12 0.46
N ALA A 73 0.24 22.37 -0.54
CA ALA A 73 -0.25 22.95 -1.78
C ALA A 73 -1.45 23.89 -1.57
N ALA A 74 -2.35 23.57 -0.63
CA ALA A 74 -3.54 24.35 -0.34
C ALA A 74 -3.31 25.52 0.65
N SER A 75 -2.31 25.39 1.53
CA SER A 75 -2.11 26.31 2.67
C SER A 75 -0.89 27.20 2.55
N LEU A 76 0.06 26.90 1.67
CA LEU A 76 1.30 27.67 1.48
C LEU A 76 1.38 28.28 0.08
N GLU A 77 2.30 29.22 -0.08
CA GLU A 77 2.66 29.76 -1.39
C GLU A 77 3.28 28.68 -2.30
N PRO A 78 3.10 28.72 -3.64
CA PRO A 78 3.60 27.67 -4.53
C PRO A 78 5.09 27.38 -4.40
N SER A 79 5.91 28.41 -4.18
CA SER A 79 7.35 28.26 -3.93
C SER A 79 7.65 27.54 -2.60
N GLN A 80 6.87 27.82 -1.55
CA GLN A 80 6.97 27.18 -0.25
C GLN A 80 6.50 25.72 -0.30
N ALA A 81 5.39 25.44 -1.00
CA ALA A 81 4.87 24.09 -1.19
C ALA A 81 5.87 23.19 -1.94
N LEU A 82 6.55 23.75 -2.96
CA LEU A 82 7.64 23.07 -3.66
C LEU A 82 8.81 22.73 -2.72
N ILE A 83 9.23 23.64 -1.85
CA ILE A 83 10.27 23.38 -0.84
C ILE A 83 9.83 22.27 0.11
N VAL A 84 8.63 22.39 0.69
CA VAL A 84 8.11 21.44 1.69
C VAL A 84 8.09 20.03 1.12
N SER A 85 7.49 19.85 -0.06
CA SER A 85 7.34 18.55 -0.70
C SER A 85 8.65 17.93 -1.16
N SER A 86 9.63 18.76 -1.54
CA SER A 86 10.96 18.28 -1.95
C SER A 86 11.80 17.88 -0.73
N ALA A 87 11.82 18.72 0.31
CA ALA A 87 12.60 18.50 1.52
C ALA A 87 12.05 17.34 2.36
N SER A 88 10.72 17.23 2.48
CA SER A 88 10.06 16.15 3.23
C SER A 88 10.35 14.76 2.67
N VAL A 89 10.62 14.65 1.37
CA VAL A 89 10.97 13.39 0.71
C VAL A 89 12.48 13.14 0.77
N LEU A 90 13.29 14.19 0.59
CA LEU A 90 14.75 14.07 0.54
C LEU A 90 15.35 13.75 1.92
N ILE A 91 14.96 14.51 2.96
CA ILE A 91 15.61 14.45 4.29
C ILE A 91 15.48 13.06 4.94
N PRO A 92 14.28 12.46 5.08
CA PRO A 92 14.14 11.14 5.69
C PRO A 92 14.96 10.06 4.99
N ARG A 93 15.08 10.15 3.66
CA ARG A 93 15.78 9.16 2.84
C ARG A 93 17.29 9.29 2.94
N LEU A 94 17.81 10.51 3.12
CA LEU A 94 19.23 10.74 3.43
C LEU A 94 19.60 10.24 4.83
N ILE A 95 18.69 10.33 5.80
CA ILE A 95 18.93 9.91 7.19
C ILE A 95 18.82 8.39 7.36
N LEU A 96 17.80 7.74 6.77
CA LEU A 96 17.47 6.35 7.05
C LEU A 96 18.01 5.30 6.06
N SER A 97 18.44 5.67 4.84
CA SER A 97 18.71 4.66 3.81
C SER A 97 20.08 4.01 3.93
N GLN A 98 20.10 2.68 4.06
CA GLN A 98 21.27 1.83 3.85
C GLN A 98 21.57 1.53 2.36
N SER A 99 20.64 1.82 1.43
CA SER A 99 20.84 1.58 -0.02
C SER A 99 20.95 2.89 -0.80
N LYS A 100 22.12 3.15 -1.40
CA LYS A 100 22.48 4.40 -2.08
C LYS A 100 22.11 4.39 -3.58
N ASP A 101 20.83 4.34 -3.95
CA ASP A 101 20.43 4.56 -5.35
C ASP A 101 20.01 6.03 -5.56
N PRO A 102 20.98 6.93 -5.87
CA PRO A 102 20.71 8.36 -5.97
C PRO A 102 19.68 8.69 -7.06
N VAL A 103 19.58 7.84 -8.09
CA VAL A 103 18.65 8.07 -9.20
C VAL A 103 17.20 8.00 -8.73
N LYS A 104 16.87 7.03 -7.87
CA LYS A 104 15.52 6.91 -7.30
C LYS A 104 15.17 8.12 -6.43
N TYR A 105 16.13 8.71 -5.74
CA TYR A 105 15.89 9.90 -4.93
C TYR A 105 15.61 11.12 -5.79
N ILE A 106 16.47 11.35 -6.77
CA ILE A 106 16.33 12.44 -7.74
C ILE A 106 14.95 12.33 -8.42
N PHE A 107 14.56 11.14 -8.85
CA PHE A 107 13.25 10.91 -9.44
C PHE A 107 12.09 11.26 -8.49
N ASN A 108 12.09 10.73 -7.26
CA ASN A 108 10.99 10.95 -6.33
C ASN A 108 10.87 12.42 -5.89
N VAL A 109 11.99 13.09 -5.61
CA VAL A 109 12.00 14.52 -5.25
C VAL A 109 11.46 15.36 -6.41
N SER A 110 11.91 15.10 -7.64
CA SER A 110 11.46 15.84 -8.82
C SER A 110 9.98 15.60 -9.09
N GLN A 111 9.53 14.34 -9.09
CA GLN A 111 8.14 13.97 -9.33
C GLN A 111 7.20 14.60 -8.29
N ILE A 112 7.51 14.43 -7.00
CA ILE A 112 6.66 14.91 -5.92
C ILE A 112 6.64 16.43 -5.90
N GLY A 113 7.81 17.08 -6.03
CA GLY A 113 7.90 18.54 -6.09
C GLY A 113 7.10 19.16 -7.24
N ILE A 114 7.25 18.65 -8.46
CA ILE A 114 6.49 19.12 -9.64
C ILE A 114 4.99 18.92 -9.43
N THR A 115 4.59 17.76 -8.90
CA THR A 115 3.18 17.43 -8.65
C THR A 115 2.57 18.39 -7.62
N THR A 116 3.25 18.61 -6.49
CA THR A 116 2.80 19.54 -5.45
C THR A 116 2.70 20.97 -5.97
N LEU A 117 3.68 21.41 -6.76
CA LEU A 117 3.68 22.75 -7.34
C LEU A 117 2.48 22.95 -8.28
N ALA A 118 2.23 21.99 -9.18
CA ALA A 118 1.09 22.04 -10.09
C ALA A 118 -0.23 22.12 -9.31
N SER A 119 -0.42 21.28 -8.29
CA SER A 119 -1.59 21.32 -7.42
C SER A 119 -1.73 22.65 -6.68
N SER A 120 -0.62 23.23 -6.21
CA SER A 120 -0.63 24.51 -5.48
C SER A 120 -0.98 25.69 -6.40
N MET A 121 -0.45 25.72 -7.62
CA MET A 121 -0.80 26.73 -8.61
C MET A 121 -2.28 26.67 -8.99
N ILE A 122 -2.82 25.46 -9.21
CA ILE A 122 -4.25 25.27 -9.51
C ILE A 122 -5.11 25.72 -8.33
N PHE A 123 -4.75 25.31 -7.11
CA PHE A 123 -5.47 25.74 -5.91
C PHE A 123 -5.47 27.25 -5.77
N LYS A 124 -4.30 27.90 -5.85
CA LYS A 124 -4.17 29.35 -5.71
C LYS A 124 -4.94 30.12 -6.79
N ALA A 125 -5.02 29.59 -8.02
CA ALA A 125 -5.76 30.19 -9.11
C ALA A 125 -7.29 30.10 -8.92
N MET A 126 -7.77 29.07 -8.23
CA MET A 126 -9.21 28.79 -8.07
C MET A 126 -9.74 29.08 -6.66
N LYS A 127 -8.87 29.39 -5.70
CA LYS A 127 -9.23 29.65 -4.30
C LYS A 127 -10.22 30.80 -4.21
N THR A 128 -11.31 30.56 -3.49
CA THR A 128 -12.38 31.54 -3.27
C THR A 128 -12.22 32.33 -1.99
N GLY A 129 -11.51 31.78 -0.99
CA GLY A 129 -11.39 32.35 0.34
C GLY A 129 -12.47 31.87 1.32
N ASP A 130 -13.55 31.27 0.81
CA ASP A 130 -14.52 30.55 1.63
C ASP A 130 -14.02 29.12 1.88
N ILE A 131 -13.80 28.78 3.16
CA ILE A 131 -13.32 27.47 3.58
C ILE A 131 -14.23 26.35 3.07
N MET A 132 -15.55 26.55 3.05
CA MET A 132 -16.50 25.50 2.66
C MET A 132 -16.40 25.15 1.18
N ILE A 133 -16.15 26.15 0.32
CA ILE A 133 -15.94 25.95 -1.11
C ILE A 133 -14.53 25.42 -1.37
N ASP A 134 -13.53 26.00 -0.71
CA ASP A 134 -12.13 25.65 -0.88
C ASP A 134 -11.84 24.19 -0.44
N VAL A 135 -12.61 23.61 0.49
CA VAL A 135 -12.52 22.18 0.84
C VAL A 135 -12.84 21.26 -0.34
N TRP A 136 -13.85 21.59 -1.15
CA TRP A 136 -14.15 20.83 -2.36
C TRP A 136 -13.02 20.98 -3.38
N LEU A 137 -12.44 22.17 -3.47
CA LEU A 137 -11.25 22.41 -4.28
C LEU A 137 -10.05 21.56 -3.81
N VAL A 138 -9.88 21.36 -2.50
CA VAL A 138 -8.85 20.45 -1.94
C VAL A 138 -9.05 19.01 -2.46
N LEU A 139 -10.28 18.51 -2.51
CA LEU A 139 -10.56 17.18 -3.06
C LEU A 139 -10.22 17.12 -4.56
N VAL A 140 -10.56 18.15 -5.33
CA VAL A 140 -10.22 18.24 -6.76
C VAL A 140 -8.71 18.23 -6.98
N ILE A 141 -7.95 19.08 -6.27
CA ILE A 141 -6.48 19.10 -6.41
C ILE A 141 -5.83 17.80 -5.91
N SER A 142 -6.47 17.07 -4.99
CA SER A 142 -5.99 15.77 -4.51
C SER A 142 -6.06 14.71 -5.61
N VAL A 143 -7.15 14.71 -6.39
CA VAL A 143 -7.29 13.84 -7.58
C VAL A 143 -6.27 14.24 -8.64
N ILE A 144 -6.12 15.54 -8.92
CA ILE A 144 -5.13 16.04 -9.89
C ILE A 144 -3.71 15.66 -9.46
N TYR A 145 -3.37 15.85 -8.19
CA TYR A 145 -2.09 15.44 -7.61
C TYR A 145 -1.86 13.96 -7.87
N MET A 146 -2.85 13.11 -7.59
CA MET A 146 -2.74 11.67 -7.78
C MET A 146 -2.54 11.28 -9.24
N VAL A 147 -3.26 11.90 -10.16
CA VAL A 147 -3.16 11.66 -11.60
C VAL A 147 -1.77 12.03 -12.11
N ILE A 148 -1.28 13.23 -11.78
CA ILE A 148 0.05 13.70 -12.20
C ILE A 148 1.16 12.81 -11.61
N ASN A 149 1.09 12.51 -10.31
CA ASN A 149 2.06 11.66 -9.63
C ASN A 149 2.10 10.25 -10.24
N THR A 150 0.92 9.66 -10.51
CA THR A 150 0.83 8.32 -11.09
C THR A 150 1.25 8.29 -12.55
N PHE A 151 1.00 9.35 -13.32
CA PHE A 151 1.49 9.49 -14.68
C PHE A 151 3.02 9.41 -14.72
N PHE A 152 3.71 10.23 -13.93
CA PHE A 152 5.18 10.23 -13.90
C PHE A 152 5.76 8.88 -13.47
N MET A 153 5.17 8.25 -12.45
CA MET A 153 5.57 6.92 -11.97
C MET A 153 5.35 5.83 -13.04
N THR A 154 4.23 5.89 -13.75
CA THR A 154 3.89 4.88 -14.78
C THR A 154 4.82 4.99 -15.99
N VAL A 155 5.18 6.21 -16.40
CA VAL A 155 6.20 6.41 -17.45
C VAL A 155 7.54 5.79 -17.00
N ALA A 156 8.02 6.09 -15.79
CA ALA A 156 9.26 5.50 -15.28
C ALA A 156 9.21 3.95 -15.26
N LEU A 157 8.10 3.38 -14.78
CA LEU A 157 7.94 1.93 -14.69
C LEU A 157 7.88 1.27 -16.07
N SER A 158 7.21 1.90 -17.04
CA SER A 158 7.14 1.41 -18.41
C SER A 158 8.52 1.36 -19.08
N LEU A 159 9.35 2.41 -18.88
CA LEU A 159 10.72 2.48 -19.39
C LEU A 159 11.67 1.50 -18.68
N SER A 160 11.41 1.20 -17.40
CA SER A 160 12.17 0.22 -16.63
C SER A 160 11.88 -1.22 -17.09
N THR A 161 10.59 -1.56 -17.25
CA THR A 161 10.13 -2.93 -17.56
C THR A 161 10.04 -3.24 -19.06
N ARG A 162 10.26 -2.26 -19.95
CA ARG A 162 10.07 -2.36 -21.42
C ARG A 162 8.68 -2.86 -21.84
N ASN A 163 7.68 -2.72 -20.97
CA ASN A 163 6.30 -3.06 -21.29
C ASN A 163 5.59 -1.90 -22.00
N GLN A 164 4.52 -2.23 -22.73
CA GLN A 164 3.63 -1.23 -23.32
C GLN A 164 3.00 -0.36 -22.22
N PHE A 165 3.05 0.96 -22.40
CA PHE A 165 2.58 1.95 -21.42
C PHE A 165 1.16 1.64 -20.93
N MET A 166 0.21 1.40 -21.83
CA MET A 166 -1.19 1.13 -21.46
C MET A 166 -1.37 -0.15 -20.62
N LYS A 167 -0.57 -1.19 -20.90
CA LYS A 167 -0.59 -2.41 -20.07
C LYS A 167 -0.06 -2.12 -18.66
N THR A 168 0.96 -1.27 -18.55
CA THR A 168 1.48 -0.81 -17.25
C THR A 168 0.46 0.03 -16.51
N VAL A 169 -0.23 0.97 -17.18
CA VAL A 169 -1.30 1.79 -16.59
C VAL A 169 -2.38 0.89 -15.99
N VAL A 170 -2.98 -0.01 -16.78
CA VAL A 170 -4.08 -0.88 -16.32
C VAL A 170 -3.66 -1.76 -15.13
N ARG A 171 -2.41 -2.22 -15.13
CA ARG A 171 -1.87 -3.07 -14.06
C ARG A 171 -1.50 -2.29 -12.79
N THR A 172 -1.07 -1.04 -12.93
CA THR A 172 -0.47 -0.26 -11.83
C THR A 172 -1.44 0.77 -11.24
N MET A 173 -2.42 1.28 -11.98
CA MET A 173 -3.36 2.31 -11.51
C MET A 173 -4.32 1.87 -10.38
N PRO A 174 -4.92 0.65 -10.40
CA PRO A 174 -6.01 0.34 -9.46
C PRO A 174 -5.61 0.44 -7.99
N THR A 175 -4.43 -0.08 -7.62
CA THR A 175 -4.02 -0.17 -6.22
C THR A 175 -3.67 1.19 -5.60
N PRO A 176 -2.84 2.05 -6.23
CA PRO A 176 -2.58 3.39 -5.75
C PRO A 176 -3.85 4.25 -5.73
N PHE A 177 -4.73 4.12 -6.73
CA PHE A 177 -5.97 4.88 -6.78
C PHE A 177 -6.89 4.54 -5.60
N LEU A 178 -7.17 3.25 -5.39
CA LEU A 178 -8.02 2.80 -4.28
C LEU A 178 -7.45 3.21 -2.92
N SER A 179 -6.13 3.19 -2.83
CA SER A 179 -5.43 3.63 -1.63
C SER A 179 -5.54 5.15 -1.41
N ALA A 180 -5.41 5.95 -2.46
CA ALA A 180 -5.50 7.41 -2.41
C ALA A 180 -6.91 7.90 -2.02
N MET A 181 -7.95 7.10 -2.29
CA MET A 181 -9.31 7.40 -1.83
C MET A 181 -9.43 7.49 -0.30
N THR A 182 -8.54 6.84 0.46
CA THR A 182 -8.51 6.99 1.92
C THR A 182 -7.81 8.28 2.36
N VAL A 183 -6.92 8.81 1.51
CA VAL A 183 -6.08 9.98 1.79
C VAL A 183 -6.80 11.29 1.44
N PHE A 184 -7.63 11.33 0.40
CA PHE A 184 -8.28 12.57 -0.04
C PHE A 184 -9.21 13.19 1.01
N PRO A 185 -10.12 12.45 1.65
CA PRO A 185 -10.98 13.02 2.70
C PRO A 185 -10.14 13.51 3.87
N LEU A 186 -9.05 12.81 4.19
CA LEU A 186 -8.16 13.22 5.27
C LEU A 186 -7.42 14.52 4.94
N ALA A 187 -6.98 14.73 3.70
CA ALA A 187 -6.37 15.99 3.28
C ALA A 187 -7.38 17.16 3.34
N ALA A 188 -8.64 16.92 2.98
CA ALA A 188 -9.72 17.89 3.14
C ALA A 188 -9.97 18.23 4.62
N VAL A 189 -10.06 17.23 5.49
CA VAL A 189 -10.17 17.42 6.95
C VAL A 189 -8.95 18.17 7.49
N ALA A 190 -7.74 17.83 7.05
CA ALA A 190 -6.51 18.51 7.45
C ALA A 190 -6.53 20.00 7.06
N PHE A 191 -7.06 20.33 5.87
CA PHE A 191 -7.22 21.71 5.44
C PHE A 191 -8.22 22.47 6.30
N VAL A 192 -9.40 21.89 6.59
CA VAL A 192 -10.38 22.52 7.51
C VAL A 192 -9.75 22.79 8.86
N LEU A 193 -9.14 21.77 9.47
CA LEU A 193 -8.50 21.89 10.77
C LEU A 193 -7.38 22.94 10.75
N TYR A 194 -6.56 22.97 9.70
CA TYR A 194 -5.49 23.96 9.59
C TYR A 194 -6.03 25.40 9.52
N ASN A 195 -7.16 25.63 8.85
CA ASN A 195 -7.78 26.96 8.84
C ASN A 195 -8.43 27.33 10.19
N LEU A 196 -8.85 26.34 11.00
CA LEU A 196 -9.48 26.57 12.31
C LEU A 196 -8.46 26.76 13.45
N MET A 197 -7.38 25.99 13.46
CA MET A 197 -6.43 25.92 14.58
C MET A 197 -4.95 26.07 14.16
N GLY A 198 -4.68 26.38 12.89
CA GLY A 198 -3.32 26.57 12.36
C GLY A 198 -2.48 25.29 12.43
N GLY A 199 -1.20 25.44 12.75
CA GLY A 199 -0.22 24.34 12.76
C GLY A 199 -0.57 23.18 13.70
N PHE A 200 -1.38 23.39 14.74
CA PHE A 200 -1.83 22.33 15.66
C PHE A 200 -2.68 21.25 14.97
N ALA A 201 -3.25 21.54 13.79
CA ALA A 201 -3.96 20.55 12.99
C ALA A 201 -3.06 19.41 12.50
N ILE A 202 -1.80 19.68 12.19
CA ILE A 202 -0.92 18.72 11.51
C ILE A 202 -0.60 17.50 12.40
N PRO A 203 -0.22 17.68 13.69
CA PRO A 203 -0.07 16.55 14.61
C PRO A 203 -1.37 15.76 14.87
N LEU A 204 -2.54 16.41 14.86
CA LEU A 204 -3.82 15.74 15.04
C LEU A 204 -4.16 14.84 13.85
N VAL A 205 -3.94 15.32 12.63
CA VAL A 205 -4.09 14.54 11.40
C VAL A 205 -3.09 13.38 11.38
N LEU A 206 -1.87 13.60 11.87
CA LEU A 206 -0.88 12.53 12.02
C LEU A 206 -1.36 11.44 13.00
N ALA A 207 -1.98 11.82 14.11
CA ALA A 207 -2.54 10.86 15.06
C ALA A 207 -3.66 10.01 14.44
N ILE A 208 -4.52 10.61 13.61
CA ILE A 208 -5.56 9.87 12.85
C ILE A 208 -4.90 8.87 11.89
N LEU A 209 -3.87 9.28 11.13
CA LEU A 209 -3.14 8.37 10.26
C LEU A 209 -2.48 7.22 11.01
N LEU A 210 -1.84 7.51 12.14
CA LEU A 210 -1.20 6.50 12.99
C LEU A 210 -2.24 5.50 13.50
N ALA A 211 -3.41 5.95 13.95
CA ALA A 211 -4.49 5.06 14.38
C ALA A 211 -4.95 4.14 13.24
N LEU A 212 -5.15 4.66 12.03
CA LEU A 212 -5.50 3.86 10.85
C LEU A 212 -4.41 2.84 10.48
N GLN A 213 -3.15 3.24 10.56
CA GLN A 213 -2.02 2.38 10.25
C GLN A 213 -1.83 1.28 11.28
N ILE A 214 -1.91 1.61 12.56
CA ILE A 214 -1.87 0.64 13.66
C ILE A 214 -3.01 -0.36 13.50
N GLY A 215 -4.23 0.10 13.17
CA GLY A 215 -5.36 -0.78 12.86
C GLY A 215 -5.10 -1.73 11.70
N ASN A 216 -4.49 -1.24 10.61
CA ASN A 216 -4.12 -2.07 9.46
C ASN A 216 -3.00 -3.07 9.78
N LEU A 217 -2.04 -2.70 10.63
CA LEU A 217 -0.98 -3.59 11.09
C LEU A 217 -1.57 -4.73 11.93
N PHE A 218 -2.36 -4.40 12.96
CA PHE A 218 -3.05 -5.41 13.77
C PHE A 218 -3.94 -6.32 12.93
N ARG A 219 -4.66 -5.76 11.95
CA ARG A 219 -5.45 -6.58 11.01
C ARG A 219 -4.57 -7.54 10.22
N SER A 220 -3.45 -7.08 9.69
CA SER A 220 -2.53 -7.95 8.92
C SER A 220 -1.89 -9.02 9.80
N GLU A 221 -1.52 -8.71 11.04
CA GLU A 221 -0.96 -9.68 11.98
C GLU A 221 -2.02 -10.71 12.40
N TYR A 222 -3.24 -10.26 12.65
CA TYR A 222 -4.36 -11.12 12.98
C TYR A 222 -4.67 -12.12 11.85
N GLU A 223 -4.72 -11.68 10.60
CA GLU A 223 -4.93 -12.58 9.46
C GLU A 223 -3.76 -13.57 9.26
N ARG A 224 -2.52 -13.17 9.55
CA ARG A 224 -1.38 -14.11 9.53
C ARG A 224 -1.50 -15.15 10.65
N SER A 225 -1.81 -14.71 11.86
CA SER A 225 -1.96 -15.58 13.02
C SER A 225 -3.09 -16.61 12.81
N LYS A 226 -4.20 -16.22 12.17
CA LYS A 226 -5.24 -17.19 11.75
C LYS A 226 -4.68 -18.30 10.87
N VAL A 227 -3.95 -17.95 9.81
CA VAL A 227 -3.37 -18.94 8.87
C VAL A 227 -2.33 -19.81 9.57
N GLU A 228 -1.52 -19.23 10.46
CA GLU A 228 -0.53 -19.96 11.25
C GLU A 228 -1.20 -20.95 12.22
N ASN A 229 -2.26 -20.54 12.91
CA ASN A 229 -3.04 -21.40 13.80
C ASN A 229 -3.69 -22.57 13.03
N LEU A 230 -4.22 -22.31 11.83
CA LEU A 230 -4.74 -23.36 10.94
C LEU A 230 -3.63 -24.33 10.52
N MET A 231 -2.43 -23.84 10.20
CA MET A 231 -1.28 -24.71 9.90
C MET A 231 -0.85 -25.56 11.11
N ILE A 232 -0.89 -25.00 12.32
CA ILE A 232 -0.59 -25.74 13.56
C ILE A 232 -1.63 -26.86 13.76
N LEU A 233 -2.92 -26.58 13.53
CA LEU A 233 -3.98 -27.59 13.62
C LEU A 233 -3.76 -28.74 12.62
N VAL A 234 -3.48 -28.40 11.35
CA VAL A 234 -3.19 -29.39 10.31
C VAL A 234 -1.95 -30.23 10.66
N LYS A 235 -0.86 -29.58 11.11
CA LYS A 235 0.36 -30.29 11.52
C LYS A 235 0.11 -31.20 12.72
N SER A 236 -0.69 -30.77 13.69
CA SER A 236 -1.09 -31.59 14.84
C SER A 236 -1.85 -32.85 14.40
N LEU A 237 -2.76 -32.70 13.42
CA LEU A 237 -3.51 -33.82 12.86
C LEU A 237 -2.61 -34.78 12.09
N GLU A 238 -1.68 -34.27 11.27
CA GLU A 238 -0.69 -35.08 10.55
C GLU A 238 0.34 -35.76 11.48
N LEU A 239 0.46 -35.33 12.75
CA LEU A 239 1.25 -36.07 13.76
C LEU A 239 0.51 -37.32 14.24
N ARG A 240 -0.83 -37.34 14.23
CA ARG A 240 -1.66 -38.52 14.54
C ARG A 240 -1.73 -39.50 13.36
N ASP A 241 -1.41 -39.05 12.15
CA ASP A 241 -1.35 -39.85 10.93
C ASP A 241 0.01 -39.65 10.23
N PRO A 242 1.08 -40.33 10.69
CA PRO A 242 2.43 -40.10 10.20
C PRO A 242 2.60 -40.32 8.68
N TYR A 243 1.74 -41.14 8.08
CA TYR A 243 1.75 -41.44 6.65
C TYR A 243 1.40 -40.24 5.78
N THR A 244 0.67 -39.25 6.33
CA THR A 244 0.22 -38.08 5.58
C THR A 244 1.00 -36.80 5.89
N ARG A 245 2.17 -36.88 6.53
CA ARG A 245 2.98 -35.69 6.85
C ARG A 245 3.29 -34.82 5.61
N GLY A 246 2.97 -33.53 5.73
CA GLY A 246 3.10 -32.52 4.68
C GLY A 246 2.18 -32.74 3.48
N HIS A 247 1.25 -33.69 3.53
CA HIS A 247 0.30 -33.96 2.45
C HIS A 247 -0.56 -32.73 2.19
N SER A 248 -1.11 -32.14 3.24
CA SER A 248 -2.04 -31.03 3.15
C SER A 248 -1.37 -29.78 2.54
N GLU A 249 -0.11 -29.51 2.92
CA GLU A 249 0.68 -28.42 2.33
C GLU A 249 0.96 -28.66 0.83
N ARG A 250 1.34 -29.89 0.42
CA ARG A 250 1.60 -30.23 -0.99
C ARG A 250 0.32 -30.16 -1.83
N THR A 251 -0.78 -30.69 -1.32
CA THR A 251 -2.11 -30.66 -1.97
C THR A 251 -2.60 -29.22 -2.12
N SER A 252 -2.42 -28.39 -1.09
CA SER A 252 -2.73 -26.95 -1.10
C SER A 252 -1.94 -26.20 -2.16
N ASP A 253 -0.62 -26.40 -2.24
CA ASP A 253 0.21 -25.71 -3.24
C ASP A 253 -0.09 -26.18 -4.67
N LEU A 254 -0.33 -27.49 -4.88
CA LEU A 254 -0.70 -28.01 -6.19
C LEU A 254 -2.06 -27.45 -6.65
N SER A 255 -3.06 -27.44 -5.76
CA SER A 255 -4.39 -26.89 -6.04
C SER A 255 -4.32 -25.41 -6.42
N ARG A 256 -3.50 -24.63 -5.71
CA ARG A 256 -3.23 -23.22 -6.05
C ARG A 256 -2.60 -23.08 -7.43
N ARG A 257 -1.59 -23.89 -7.78
CA ARG A 257 -0.94 -23.85 -9.10
C ARG A 257 -1.91 -24.20 -10.22
N ILE A 258 -2.78 -25.18 -10.01
CA ILE A 258 -3.85 -25.56 -10.96
C ILE A 258 -4.82 -24.38 -11.14
N ALA A 259 -5.32 -23.81 -10.04
CA ALA A 259 -6.24 -22.66 -10.08
C ALA A 259 -5.63 -21.44 -10.82
N LYS A 260 -4.35 -21.13 -10.57
CA LYS A 260 -3.64 -20.07 -11.29
C LYS A 260 -3.50 -20.37 -12.78
N ARG A 261 -3.25 -21.62 -13.16
CA ARG A 261 -3.13 -22.01 -14.58
C ARG A 261 -4.48 -22.00 -15.29
N MET A 262 -5.57 -22.21 -14.57
CA MET A 262 -6.95 -22.02 -15.04
C MET A 262 -7.38 -20.54 -15.09
N GLN A 263 -6.51 -19.60 -14.70
CA GLN A 263 -6.80 -18.16 -14.69
C GLN A 263 -8.01 -17.79 -13.80
N LEU A 264 -8.23 -18.55 -12.72
CA LEU A 264 -9.27 -18.22 -11.75
C LEU A 264 -8.94 -16.91 -11.02
N PRO A 265 -9.95 -16.15 -10.56
CA PRO A 265 -9.72 -14.95 -9.75
C PRO A 265 -8.84 -15.26 -8.53
N GLU A 266 -7.92 -14.37 -8.16
CA GLU A 266 -6.97 -14.61 -7.05
C GLU A 266 -7.69 -14.91 -5.72
N GLY A 267 -8.83 -14.24 -5.47
CA GLY A 267 -9.66 -14.52 -4.30
C GLY A 267 -10.23 -15.95 -4.29
N LEU A 268 -10.61 -16.49 -5.45
CA LEU A 268 -11.07 -17.87 -5.57
C LEU A 268 -9.89 -18.85 -5.46
N THR A 269 -8.76 -18.52 -6.07
CA THR A 269 -7.52 -19.30 -5.97
C THR A 269 -7.06 -19.45 -4.53
N GLU A 270 -7.15 -18.39 -3.72
CA GLU A 270 -6.79 -18.44 -2.30
C GLU A 270 -7.80 -19.25 -1.49
N ARG A 271 -9.09 -19.18 -1.79
CA ARG A 271 -10.10 -20.06 -1.17
C ARG A 271 -9.83 -21.53 -1.47
N ILE A 272 -9.51 -21.88 -2.71
CA ILE A 272 -9.13 -23.24 -3.11
C ILE A 272 -7.88 -23.69 -2.34
N ARG A 273 -6.88 -22.82 -2.22
CA ARG A 273 -5.65 -23.11 -1.46
C ARG A 273 -5.95 -23.44 0.00
N ILE A 274 -6.78 -22.64 0.67
CA ILE A 274 -7.15 -22.83 2.08
C ILE A 274 -8.04 -24.07 2.23
N ALA A 275 -9.02 -24.29 1.34
CA ALA A 275 -9.87 -25.47 1.36
C ALA A 275 -9.05 -26.76 1.20
N ALA A 276 -8.11 -26.80 0.26
CA ALA A 276 -7.21 -27.93 0.07
C ALA A 276 -6.27 -28.16 1.28
N LEU A 277 -5.90 -27.11 2.01
CA LEU A 277 -5.11 -27.24 3.24
C LEU A 277 -5.92 -27.87 4.39
N LEU A 278 -7.22 -27.60 4.43
CA LEU A 278 -8.11 -28.01 5.53
C LEU A 278 -9.00 -29.21 5.18
N HIS A 279 -8.89 -29.77 3.98
CA HIS A 279 -9.81 -30.80 3.47
C HIS A 279 -9.91 -32.04 4.35
N ASP A 280 -8.85 -32.34 5.10
CA ASP A 280 -8.72 -33.51 5.95
C ASP A 280 -8.96 -33.23 7.44
N VAL A 281 -9.31 -31.99 7.84
CA VAL A 281 -9.41 -31.57 9.25
C VAL A 281 -10.41 -32.41 10.06
N GLY A 282 -11.45 -32.93 9.41
CA GLY A 282 -12.46 -33.80 10.00
C GLY A 282 -11.94 -35.16 10.49
N LYS A 283 -10.70 -35.55 10.13
CA LYS A 283 -10.03 -36.72 10.74
C LYS A 283 -9.81 -36.55 12.25
N ILE A 284 -9.94 -35.33 12.80
CA ILE A 284 -9.86 -35.09 14.25
C ILE A 284 -10.83 -35.98 15.04
N GLY A 285 -12.00 -36.30 14.47
CA GLY A 285 -13.02 -37.14 15.08
C GLY A 285 -12.88 -38.65 14.83
N VAL A 286 -11.81 -39.09 14.14
CA VAL A 286 -11.52 -40.52 13.90
C VAL A 286 -10.60 -41.04 15.01
N ALA A 287 -10.86 -42.24 15.52
CA ALA A 287 -10.06 -42.84 16.59
C ALA A 287 -8.67 -43.28 16.09
N ASP A 288 -7.63 -43.11 16.92
CA ASP A 288 -6.23 -43.38 16.53
C ASP A 288 -5.98 -44.84 16.12
N TYR A 289 -6.67 -45.80 16.76
CA TYR A 289 -6.54 -47.23 16.43
C TYR A 289 -7.12 -47.58 15.05
N ILE A 290 -8.04 -46.75 14.54
CA ILE A 290 -8.61 -46.88 13.19
C ILE A 290 -7.70 -46.18 12.19
N LEU A 291 -7.29 -44.95 12.51
CA LEU A 291 -6.46 -44.11 11.63
C LEU A 291 -5.08 -44.72 11.37
N ASN A 292 -4.50 -45.39 12.37
CA ASN A 292 -3.17 -46.00 12.30
C ASN A 292 -3.19 -47.53 12.16
N LYS A 293 -4.32 -48.13 11.77
CA LYS A 293 -4.43 -49.59 11.65
C LYS A 293 -3.46 -50.10 10.56
N PRO A 294 -2.55 -51.05 10.87
CA PRO A 294 -1.60 -51.56 9.89
C PRO A 294 -2.24 -52.54 8.87
N ASP A 295 -3.33 -53.19 9.26
CA ASP A 295 -4.10 -54.11 8.44
C ASP A 295 -5.24 -53.39 7.69
N LYS A 296 -5.87 -54.11 6.75
CA LYS A 296 -7.07 -53.60 6.07
C LYS A 296 -8.16 -53.25 7.09
N LEU A 297 -8.79 -52.11 6.88
CA LEU A 297 -9.95 -51.67 7.63
C LEU A 297 -11.13 -52.60 7.39
N SER A 298 -11.94 -52.84 8.41
CA SER A 298 -13.27 -53.43 8.25
C SER A 298 -14.18 -52.46 7.49
N LEU A 299 -15.32 -52.96 7.00
CA LEU A 299 -16.30 -52.10 6.35
C LEU A 299 -16.76 -50.98 7.28
N GLU A 300 -17.02 -51.29 8.55
CA GLU A 300 -17.46 -50.33 9.57
C GLU A 300 -16.39 -49.26 9.87
N GLU A 301 -15.13 -49.67 10.03
CA GLU A 301 -14.00 -48.77 10.23
C GLU A 301 -13.79 -47.85 9.02
N PHE A 302 -13.97 -48.38 7.81
CA PHE A 302 -13.87 -47.60 6.59
C PHE A 302 -15.02 -46.58 6.43
N GLU A 303 -16.25 -46.94 6.82
CA GLU A 303 -17.36 -45.97 6.90
C GLU A 303 -17.02 -44.81 7.84
N GLN A 304 -16.45 -45.09 9.01
CA GLN A 304 -16.04 -44.06 9.97
C GLN A 304 -14.95 -43.11 9.43
N ILE A 305 -14.00 -43.62 8.65
CA ILE A 305 -13.01 -42.77 7.99
C ILE A 305 -13.68 -41.89 6.94
N LYS A 306 -14.60 -42.41 6.12
CA LYS A 306 -15.28 -41.63 5.06
C LYS A 306 -16.02 -40.41 5.58
N GLU A 307 -16.50 -40.45 6.83
CA GLU A 307 -17.15 -39.31 7.47
C GLU A 307 -16.24 -38.08 7.63
N HIS A 308 -14.91 -38.21 7.55
CA HIS A 308 -14.00 -37.06 7.70
C HIS A 308 -14.31 -35.93 6.71
N SER A 309 -14.79 -36.24 5.51
CA SER A 309 -15.17 -35.25 4.51
C SER A 309 -16.34 -34.39 5.01
N ALA A 310 -17.42 -35.05 5.45
CA ALA A 310 -18.62 -34.37 5.98
C ALA A 310 -18.30 -33.59 7.26
N LYS A 311 -17.48 -34.17 8.15
CA LYS A 311 -17.01 -33.49 9.37
C LYS A 311 -16.14 -32.27 9.05
N SER A 312 -15.31 -32.34 8.01
CA SER A 312 -14.51 -31.19 7.55
C SER A 312 -15.41 -30.07 7.04
N GLU A 313 -16.44 -30.40 6.26
CA GLU A 313 -17.45 -29.43 5.82
C GLU A 313 -18.17 -28.79 7.02
N GLU A 314 -18.65 -29.59 7.97
CA GLU A 314 -19.34 -29.12 9.18
C GLU A 314 -18.48 -28.13 9.99
N LEU A 315 -17.20 -28.46 10.19
CA LEU A 315 -16.22 -27.61 10.89
C LEU A 315 -15.89 -26.32 10.14
N LEU A 316 -16.04 -26.29 8.81
CA LEU A 316 -15.73 -25.11 7.99
C LEU A 316 -16.95 -24.22 7.72
N ASN A 317 -18.16 -24.73 7.96
CA ASN A 317 -19.43 -24.01 7.83
C ASN A 317 -19.86 -23.27 9.12
N THR A 318 -18.99 -23.23 10.13
CA THR A 318 -19.22 -22.54 11.42
C THR A 318 -18.78 -21.08 11.37
#